data_AF-A0AA39N4J6-F1
#
_entry.id   AF-A0AA39N4J6-F1
#
_cell.length_a   1.000
_cell.length_b   1.000
_cell.length_c   1.000
_cell.angle_alpha   90.00
_cell.angle_beta   90.00
_cell.angle_gamma   90.00
#
_symmetry.space_group_name_H-M   'P 1'
#
loop_
_entity.id
_entity.type
_entity.pdbx_description
1 polymer ?
#
loop_
_entity_poly.entity_id
_entity_poly.type
_entity_poly.pdbx_seq_one_letter_code
_entity_poly.pdbx_strand_id
1 'polypeptide(L)'
;MFPFQHHAGNPDPGLPIPGISRRSSLDSSQNHSQQNHSQQLVYETTRVSPGLDSPTLNKGIPRVSSNATFRAPFLSPASRPGSSLWSPPSYPYLNQGPDSPAASSTALASGLAKSKPPGPSTKIAAKLTVDDKPWLKEGDRRGRASWWITFVIIMLGVAGAGLLCWSGINGIDMLKDSDLCMVMDEDWSNGISDDNWSKDVMLGGFGNGEFQVATDSDKNAYINNGQLYIMPTLTSDDIGTDSIFDGYTYDVDNCSTDNSTACSVTSENSTKTVVNPVLSARINTKGKKTIAYGKVEVKAKLPRGDWLWPAIWMLPEDNTYGAWPLSGEIDILEARGNLADYGGQGVNYVRSSLNFGPMDSLLTKIYGWWETKRGGYHEDFHTYTMEWDSDFIRMSVDSRLQAMVDITMKKEKQSFWNRGDYPQTAQNGSAEVVVENPWENSGWSAPFDQQFYLIINVAVGGTSGWFPDDVGDKPWHDGSLTAMYDFAKAQDTWSATWPSSADDRAFRIDYVKMWKLGSC
;
A
#
# COMPACT_ATOMS: atom_id res chain seq x y z
N MET A 1 21.99 -31.23 0.90
CA MET A 1 20.73 -30.93 0.21
C MET A 1 19.65 -30.84 1.28
N PHE A 2 19.48 -29.64 1.83
CA PHE A 2 18.49 -29.28 2.85
C PHE A 2 17.84 -27.98 2.38
N PRO A 3 16.51 -27.86 2.38
CA PRO A 3 15.82 -26.68 1.87
C PRO A 3 15.79 -25.59 2.95
N PHE A 4 16.17 -24.37 2.56
CA PHE A 4 16.01 -23.19 3.41
C PHE A 4 14.58 -22.66 3.32
N GLN A 5 13.98 -22.41 4.49
CA GLN A 5 12.70 -21.73 4.67
C GLN A 5 12.88 -20.22 4.39
N HIS A 6 12.04 -19.66 3.53
CA HIS A 6 11.89 -18.22 3.31
C HIS A 6 11.00 -17.62 4.42
N HIS A 7 11.40 -16.46 4.96
CA HIS A 7 10.53 -15.60 5.77
C HIS A 7 9.54 -14.84 4.87
N ALA A 8 8.28 -14.75 5.29
CA ALA A 8 7.19 -14.07 4.60
C ALA A 8 7.10 -12.59 5.02
N GLY A 9 7.01 -11.69 4.04
CA GLY A 9 6.82 -10.25 4.30
C GLY A 9 7.03 -9.34 3.09
N ASN A 10 6.65 -9.75 1.88
CA ASN A 10 6.23 -8.88 0.77
C ASN A 10 5.67 -9.79 -0.34
N PRO A 11 4.45 -9.59 -0.88
CA PRO A 11 4.03 -10.30 -2.07
C PRO A 11 4.82 -9.78 -3.28
N ASP A 12 5.58 -10.67 -3.90
CA ASP A 12 6.19 -10.50 -5.21
C ASP A 12 5.10 -10.13 -6.24
N PRO A 13 5.22 -9.03 -7.00
CA PRO A 13 4.20 -8.64 -7.96
C PRO A 13 4.32 -9.51 -9.21
N GLY A 14 3.32 -10.37 -9.42
CA GLY A 14 2.91 -10.84 -10.75
C GLY A 14 3.75 -11.96 -11.37
N LEU A 15 3.29 -13.20 -11.20
CA LEU A 15 3.50 -14.26 -12.18
C LEU A 15 2.20 -15.08 -12.32
N PRO A 16 1.54 -15.09 -13.50
CA PRO A 16 0.56 -16.12 -13.80
C PRO A 16 1.25 -17.40 -14.26
N ILE A 17 0.88 -18.51 -13.62
CA ILE A 17 1.31 -19.88 -13.96
C ILE A 17 0.70 -20.29 -15.32
N PRO A 18 1.47 -20.87 -16.26
CA PRO A 18 0.96 -21.29 -17.56
C PRO A 18 0.49 -22.76 -17.59
N GLY A 19 -0.57 -23.00 -18.36
CA GLY A 19 -0.81 -24.28 -19.04
C GLY A 19 -2.22 -24.85 -18.92
N ILE A 20 -2.94 -25.00 -20.03
CA ILE A 20 -2.98 -26.28 -20.79
C ILE A 20 -3.75 -26.09 -22.13
N SER A 21 -3.00 -26.39 -23.19
CA SER A 21 -3.36 -27.03 -24.47
C SER A 21 -4.38 -26.44 -25.46
N ARG A 22 -3.78 -26.04 -26.59
CA ARG A 22 -4.30 -26.08 -27.97
C ARG A 22 -5.11 -27.34 -28.30
N ARG A 23 -6.16 -27.18 -29.11
CA ARG A 23 -6.44 -28.08 -30.23
C ARG A 23 -6.95 -27.32 -31.45
N SER A 24 -6.49 -27.80 -32.59
CA SER A 24 -6.55 -27.27 -33.95
C SER A 24 -7.76 -27.72 -34.77
N SER A 25 -8.24 -26.88 -35.69
CA SER A 25 -8.75 -27.23 -37.03
C SER A 25 -8.86 -25.91 -37.84
N LEU A 26 -7.99 -25.59 -38.78
CA LEU A 26 -7.95 -25.98 -40.20
C LEU A 26 -9.27 -25.81 -40.97
N ASP A 27 -9.20 -24.87 -41.91
CA ASP A 27 -9.89 -24.70 -43.21
C ASP A 27 -11.42 -24.75 -43.32
N SER A 28 -11.99 -23.62 -43.75
CA SER A 28 -12.63 -23.56 -45.07
C SER A 28 -12.87 -22.12 -45.54
N SER A 29 -12.40 -21.83 -46.74
CA SER A 29 -12.72 -20.69 -47.60
C SER A 29 -14.23 -20.53 -47.89
N GLN A 30 -14.71 -19.29 -48.04
CA GLN A 30 -15.46 -18.87 -49.25
C GLN A 30 -15.73 -17.35 -49.31
N ASN A 31 -15.59 -16.83 -50.53
CA ASN A 31 -15.97 -15.51 -51.03
C ASN A 31 -17.43 -15.13 -50.72
N HIS A 32 -17.73 -13.84 -50.52
CA HIS A 32 -18.25 -12.93 -51.57
C HIS A 32 -18.78 -11.59 -50.99
N SER A 33 -18.29 -10.50 -51.61
CA SER A 33 -18.97 -9.25 -51.99
C SER A 33 -20.12 -8.62 -51.17
N GLN A 34 -19.90 -7.34 -50.84
CA GLN A 34 -20.74 -6.15 -51.04
C GLN A 34 -22.23 -6.18 -50.58
N GLN A 35 -22.61 -5.24 -49.70
CA GLN A 35 -23.29 -3.98 -50.08
C GLN A 35 -23.74 -3.16 -48.85
N ASN A 36 -23.75 -1.84 -49.06
CA ASN A 36 -24.30 -0.78 -48.22
C ASN A 36 -25.78 -1.00 -47.84
N HIS A 37 -26.20 -0.55 -46.65
CA HIS A 37 -27.12 0.61 -46.50
C HIS A 37 -27.51 0.91 -45.03
N SER A 38 -27.30 2.17 -44.65
CA SER A 38 -28.13 3.09 -43.85
C SER A 38 -29.28 2.60 -42.93
N GLN A 39 -29.20 3.06 -41.66
CA GLN A 39 -30.22 3.75 -40.85
C GLN A 39 -31.64 3.15 -40.69
N GLN A 40 -32.07 2.87 -39.43
CA GLN A 40 -33.03 3.67 -38.63
C GLN A 40 -33.71 2.84 -37.51
N LEU A 41 -33.77 3.48 -36.33
CA LEU A 41 -34.74 3.42 -35.21
C LEU A 41 -35.97 2.48 -35.30
N VAL A 42 -36.36 1.90 -34.15
CA VAL A 42 -37.64 2.20 -33.44
C VAL A 42 -37.79 1.32 -32.17
N TYR A 43 -38.25 1.99 -31.11
CA TYR A 43 -38.69 1.48 -29.79
C TYR A 43 -39.91 0.55 -29.88
N GLU A 44 -40.03 -0.40 -28.93
CA GLU A 44 -41.36 -0.76 -28.40
C GLU A 44 -41.32 -1.20 -26.93
N THR A 45 -42.13 -0.51 -26.13
CA THR A 45 -42.47 -0.73 -24.73
C THR A 45 -43.67 -1.68 -24.59
N THR A 46 -43.73 -2.47 -23.50
CA THR A 46 -45.03 -2.71 -22.84
C THR A 46 -44.88 -3.13 -21.36
N ARG A 47 -45.53 -2.37 -20.47
CA ARG A 47 -45.84 -2.71 -19.06
C ARG A 47 -47.15 -3.48 -18.99
N VAL A 48 -47.29 -4.40 -18.02
CA VAL A 48 -48.54 -4.59 -17.22
C VAL A 48 -48.18 -5.13 -15.81
N SER A 49 -48.75 -4.53 -14.77
CA SER A 49 -48.99 -4.99 -13.38
C SER A 49 -50.54 -4.99 -13.16
N PRO A 50 -51.19 -5.49 -12.08
CA PRO A 50 -50.73 -5.56 -10.66
C PRO A 50 -51.31 -6.68 -9.75
N GLY A 51 -50.90 -6.70 -8.46
CA GLY A 51 -51.84 -6.90 -7.33
C GLY A 51 -51.72 -8.11 -6.38
N LEU A 52 -51.30 -7.82 -5.12
CA LEU A 52 -51.83 -8.26 -3.80
C LEU A 52 -51.95 -9.75 -3.39
N ASP A 53 -51.23 -10.17 -2.33
CA ASP A 53 -51.78 -10.57 -1.00
C ASP A 53 -50.74 -11.30 -0.10
N SER A 54 -50.84 -11.07 1.22
CA SER A 54 -50.31 -11.85 2.37
C SER A 54 -51.52 -12.23 3.24
N PRO A 55 -51.53 -13.23 4.19
CA PRO A 55 -50.46 -13.58 5.15
C PRO A 55 -50.46 -15.05 5.72
N THR A 56 -49.65 -15.30 6.78
CA THR A 56 -49.74 -16.37 7.84
C THR A 56 -49.39 -17.84 7.47
N LEU A 57 -48.95 -18.78 8.33
CA LEU A 57 -48.32 -18.86 9.67
C LEU A 57 -47.96 -20.34 9.96
N ASN A 58 -46.75 -20.60 10.46
CA ASN A 58 -46.31 -21.67 11.40
C ASN A 58 -46.25 -23.19 11.11
N LYS A 59 -45.09 -23.72 11.54
CA LYS A 59 -44.78 -24.97 12.29
C LYS A 59 -44.48 -26.29 11.55
N GLY A 60 -43.20 -26.70 11.66
CA GLY A 60 -42.73 -28.09 11.65
C GLY A 60 -41.19 -28.19 11.70
N ILE A 61 -40.62 -28.54 12.86
CA ILE A 61 -39.18 -28.82 13.12
C ILE A 61 -38.97 -30.36 13.19
N PRO A 62 -37.74 -30.94 13.29
CA PRO A 62 -36.64 -31.10 12.33
C PRO A 62 -36.35 -32.58 11.96
N ARG A 63 -35.50 -32.83 10.94
CA ARG A 63 -34.59 -34.00 10.93
C ARG A 63 -33.23 -33.70 10.29
N VAL A 64 -32.23 -33.80 11.17
CA VAL A 64 -30.78 -34.04 11.10
C VAL A 64 -30.19 -34.65 9.81
N SER A 65 -29.12 -34.02 9.29
CA SER A 65 -27.78 -34.62 9.06
C SER A 65 -26.78 -33.48 8.76
N SER A 66 -26.05 -33.00 9.78
CA SER A 66 -24.64 -33.31 10.11
C SER A 66 -23.57 -32.81 9.11
N ASN A 67 -23.08 -31.60 9.45
CA ASN A 67 -21.67 -31.17 9.62
C ASN A 67 -20.71 -31.24 8.41
N ALA A 68 -20.26 -30.13 7.82
CA ALA A 68 -19.43 -29.02 8.35
C ALA A 68 -18.00 -29.43 8.74
N THR A 69 -16.98 -28.89 8.04
CA THR A 69 -16.12 -27.81 8.59
C THR A 69 -15.08 -27.30 7.59
N PHE A 70 -14.92 -25.98 7.66
CA PHE A 70 -13.96 -25.12 7.00
C PHE A 70 -12.51 -25.41 7.43
N ARG A 71 -11.56 -25.24 6.50
CA ARG A 71 -10.16 -24.93 6.82
C ARG A 71 -9.85 -23.50 6.37
N ALA A 72 -9.56 -22.65 7.34
CA ALA A 72 -8.86 -21.39 7.18
C ALA A 72 -7.38 -21.54 7.62
N PRO A 73 -6.48 -20.64 7.19
CA PRO A 73 -5.05 -20.89 7.10
C PRO A 73 -4.20 -20.30 8.23
N PHE A 74 -3.03 -20.92 8.36
CA PHE A 74 -1.73 -20.53 8.92
C PHE A 74 -1.56 -19.16 9.61
N LEU A 75 -1.32 -19.23 10.93
CA LEU A 75 -0.58 -18.26 11.72
C LEU A 75 0.88 -18.72 11.89
N SER A 76 1.81 -17.77 11.77
CA SER A 76 3.25 -17.90 12.03
C SER A 76 3.56 -18.25 13.50
N PRO A 77 4.70 -18.91 13.81
CA PRO A 77 5.04 -19.24 15.18
C PRO A 77 5.74 -18.06 15.88
N ALA A 78 5.06 -17.52 16.90
CA ALA A 78 5.68 -16.70 17.93
C ALA A 78 6.44 -17.59 18.93
N SER A 79 7.62 -17.11 19.33
CA SER A 79 8.25 -17.26 20.64
C SER A 79 8.55 -18.67 21.19
N ARG A 80 9.85 -18.95 21.34
CA ARG A 80 10.42 -19.91 22.29
C ARG A 80 9.76 -19.80 23.67
N PRO A 81 9.51 -20.94 24.34
CA PRO A 81 9.76 -21.08 25.76
C PRO A 81 11.02 -21.92 25.94
N GLY A 82 12.02 -21.31 26.58
CA GLY A 82 13.14 -22.05 27.15
C GLY A 82 12.71 -22.91 28.33
N SER A 83 13.65 -23.73 28.78
CA SER A 83 13.64 -24.61 29.95
C SER A 83 12.96 -25.97 29.78
N SER A 84 13.82 -26.95 29.54
CA SER A 84 13.63 -28.36 29.84
C SER A 84 13.44 -28.56 31.35
N LEU A 85 12.23 -28.89 31.78
CA LEU A 85 11.99 -29.58 33.04
C LEU A 85 11.39 -30.94 32.73
N TRP A 86 12.25 -31.95 32.77
CA TRP A 86 11.87 -33.35 32.65
C TRP A 86 11.07 -33.76 33.89
N SER A 87 9.77 -34.02 33.74
CA SER A 87 8.93 -34.64 34.77
C SER A 87 8.77 -36.13 34.45
N PRO A 88 9.01 -37.05 35.41
CA PRO A 88 8.80 -38.48 35.18
C PRO A 88 7.31 -38.84 35.09
N PRO A 89 6.95 -39.91 34.38
CA PRO A 89 5.56 -40.22 34.03
C PRO A 89 4.73 -40.70 35.23
N SER A 90 3.53 -40.15 35.37
CA SER A 90 2.50 -40.60 36.30
C SER A 90 1.71 -41.77 35.72
N TYR A 91 1.69 -42.92 36.40
CA TYR A 91 0.83 -44.06 36.03
C TYR A 91 -0.65 -43.74 36.31
N PRO A 92 -1.59 -44.09 35.42
CA PRO A 92 -3.01 -43.85 35.65
C PRO A 92 -3.60 -44.90 36.59
N TYR A 93 -4.20 -44.44 37.69
CA TYR A 93 -5.07 -45.24 38.54
C TYR A 93 -6.40 -45.50 37.82
N LEU A 94 -6.70 -46.76 37.52
CA LEU A 94 -8.04 -47.23 37.19
C LEU A 94 -8.88 -47.29 38.46
N ASN A 95 -10.06 -46.65 38.45
CA ASN A 95 -11.08 -46.80 39.48
C ASN A 95 -12.45 -47.01 38.82
N GLN A 96 -12.92 -48.25 38.79
CA GLN A 96 -14.33 -48.62 38.71
C GLN A 96 -14.53 -49.85 39.63
N GLY A 97 -15.35 -49.71 40.67
CA GLY A 97 -15.89 -50.85 41.44
C GLY A 97 -17.26 -51.26 40.87
N PRO A 98 -18.13 -51.93 41.66
CA PRO A 98 -17.87 -52.86 42.77
C PRO A 98 -18.56 -54.22 42.54
N ASP A 99 -17.97 -55.32 43.01
CA ASP A 99 -18.72 -56.53 43.39
C ASP A 99 -17.97 -57.25 44.53
N SER A 100 -18.71 -57.58 45.58
CA SER A 100 -18.27 -58.17 46.86
C SER A 100 -18.22 -59.72 46.79
N PRO A 101 -17.94 -60.46 47.89
CA PRO A 101 -16.95 -60.32 48.97
C PRO A 101 -16.13 -61.62 49.16
N ALA A 102 -15.00 -61.58 49.89
CA ALA A 102 -14.68 -62.60 50.90
C ALA A 102 -13.35 -62.33 51.63
N ALA A 103 -13.47 -62.35 52.96
CA ALA A 103 -12.53 -62.90 53.93
C ALA A 103 -11.30 -62.08 54.36
N SER A 104 -11.42 -61.66 55.63
CA SER A 104 -10.43 -61.85 56.69
C SER A 104 -9.31 -60.81 56.78
N SER A 105 -9.50 -59.80 57.63
CA SER A 105 -9.17 -59.80 59.06
C SER A 105 -7.68 -59.54 59.32
N THR A 106 -7.38 -58.35 59.82
CA THR A 106 -6.83 -58.09 61.16
C THR A 106 -6.09 -56.76 61.15
N ALA A 107 -6.51 -55.88 62.05
CA ALA A 107 -5.74 -54.73 62.47
C ALA A 107 -4.42 -55.22 63.07
N LEU A 108 -3.29 -54.60 62.71
CA LEU A 108 -2.08 -54.65 63.52
C LEU A 108 -1.25 -53.38 63.37
N ALA A 109 -1.18 -52.72 64.52
CA ALA A 109 -0.38 -51.61 64.98
C ALA A 109 0.89 -51.24 64.19
N SER A 110 1.04 -49.92 64.08
CA SER A 110 2.24 -49.16 63.80
C SER A 110 3.49 -49.67 64.53
N GLY A 111 4.40 -50.28 63.78
CA GLY A 111 5.82 -50.34 64.13
C GLY A 111 6.58 -49.32 63.28
N LEU A 112 7.22 -48.34 63.92
CA LEU A 112 8.19 -47.44 63.28
C LEU A 112 9.23 -48.28 62.53
N ALA A 113 9.18 -48.25 61.20
CA ALA A 113 10.16 -48.94 60.36
C ALA A 113 11.53 -48.32 60.63
N LYS A 114 12.45 -49.13 61.16
CA LYS A 114 13.87 -48.78 61.33
C LYS A 114 14.36 -48.20 60.00
N SER A 115 14.97 -47.01 60.05
CA SER A 115 15.56 -46.38 58.86
C SER A 115 16.52 -47.37 58.20
N LYS A 116 16.23 -47.78 56.96
CA LYS A 116 17.16 -48.58 56.16
C LYS A 116 18.49 -47.83 56.10
N PRO A 117 19.63 -48.51 56.31
CA PRO A 117 20.92 -47.86 56.12
C PRO A 117 20.97 -47.28 54.70
N PRO A 118 21.58 -46.09 54.51
CA PRO A 118 21.67 -45.47 53.20
C PRO A 118 22.28 -46.47 52.22
N GLY A 119 21.62 -46.65 51.07
CA GLY A 119 22.14 -47.52 50.02
C GLY A 119 23.56 -47.06 49.63
N PRO A 120 24.43 -47.99 49.19
CA PRO A 120 25.79 -47.64 48.82
C PRO A 120 25.79 -46.49 47.81
N SER A 121 26.58 -45.46 48.08
CA SER A 121 26.66 -44.28 47.21
C SER A 121 27.15 -44.69 45.83
N THR A 122 26.47 -44.22 44.78
CA THR A 122 26.98 -44.32 43.40
C THR A 122 28.07 -43.28 43.12
N LYS A 123 28.36 -42.39 44.07
CA LYS A 123 29.49 -41.46 43.98
C LYS A 123 30.78 -42.21 44.30
N ILE A 124 31.71 -42.15 43.37
CA ILE A 124 33.03 -42.76 43.49
C ILE A 124 33.75 -42.11 44.67
N ALA A 125 34.25 -42.92 45.61
CA ALA A 125 34.84 -42.46 46.88
C ALA A 125 36.18 -41.72 46.72
N ALA A 126 36.85 -41.87 45.57
CA ALA A 126 38.10 -41.21 45.23
C ALA A 126 38.13 -40.86 43.73
N LYS A 127 39.01 -39.94 43.34
CA LYS A 127 39.18 -39.56 41.92
C LYS A 127 39.78 -40.75 41.17
N LEU A 128 39.03 -41.31 40.21
CA LEU A 128 39.46 -42.40 39.32
C LEU A 128 40.87 -42.14 38.78
N THR A 129 41.75 -43.12 38.95
CA THR A 129 43.13 -43.09 38.45
C THR A 129 43.16 -43.31 36.93
N VAL A 130 44.31 -43.10 36.29
CA VAL A 130 44.44 -43.27 34.82
C VAL A 130 44.18 -44.72 34.39
N ASP A 131 44.50 -45.68 35.25
CA ASP A 131 44.23 -47.10 35.00
C ASP A 131 42.74 -47.46 35.06
N ASP A 132 41.97 -46.74 35.86
CA ASP A 132 40.51 -46.90 35.97
C ASP A 132 39.75 -46.28 34.77
N LYS A 133 40.47 -45.58 33.88
CA LYS A 133 39.92 -44.91 32.68
C LYS A 133 40.59 -45.46 31.42
N PRO A 134 40.30 -46.71 31.01
CA PRO A 134 40.94 -47.34 29.86
C PRO A 134 40.76 -46.54 28.55
N TRP A 135 39.72 -45.73 28.42
CA TRP A 135 39.50 -44.81 27.29
C TRP A 135 40.43 -43.58 27.26
N LEU A 136 41.30 -43.40 28.27
CA LEU A 136 42.38 -42.41 28.26
C LEU A 136 43.73 -43.02 27.84
N LYS A 137 43.85 -44.35 27.74
CA LYS A 137 45.10 -45.04 27.37
C LYS A 137 45.44 -44.86 25.88
N GLU A 138 44.41 -44.74 25.03
CA GLU A 138 44.56 -44.45 23.61
C GLU A 138 43.87 -43.11 23.29
N GLY A 139 44.52 -42.25 22.51
CA GLY A 139 43.95 -40.96 22.16
C GLY A 139 42.73 -41.12 21.23
N ASP A 140 41.60 -40.50 21.58
CA ASP A 140 40.39 -40.53 20.76
C ASP A 140 40.55 -39.65 19.50
N ARG A 141 41.19 -40.23 18.47
CA ARG A 141 41.43 -39.57 17.19
C ARG A 141 40.12 -39.26 16.47
N ARG A 142 39.09 -40.09 16.64
CA ARG A 142 37.77 -39.90 16.00
C ARG A 142 36.98 -38.79 16.66
N GLY A 143 36.97 -38.71 17.99
CA GLY A 143 36.36 -37.61 18.72
C GLY A 143 37.04 -36.27 18.45
N ARG A 144 38.38 -36.25 18.41
CA ARG A 144 39.14 -35.05 17.99
C ARG A 144 38.82 -34.63 16.55
N ALA A 145 38.76 -35.58 15.62
CA ALA A 145 38.36 -35.31 14.24
C ALA A 145 36.92 -34.81 14.15
N SER A 146 35.98 -35.42 14.87
CA SER A 146 34.59 -34.98 14.95
C SER A 146 34.49 -33.56 15.50
N TRP A 147 35.23 -33.22 16.56
CA TRP A 147 35.26 -31.89 17.13
C TRP A 147 35.74 -30.84 16.13
N TRP A 148 36.84 -31.12 15.42
CA TRP A 148 37.35 -30.23 14.37
C TRP A 148 36.39 -30.13 13.18
N ILE A 149 35.76 -31.22 12.75
CA ILE A 149 34.76 -31.21 11.66
C ILE A 149 33.56 -30.34 12.07
N THR A 150 33.03 -30.52 13.28
CA THR A 150 31.93 -29.68 13.80
C THR A 150 32.34 -28.21 13.85
N PHE A 151 33.53 -27.91 14.37
CA PHE A 151 34.04 -26.54 14.42
C PHE A 151 34.19 -25.93 13.02
N VAL A 152 34.74 -26.67 12.06
CA VAL A 152 34.87 -26.24 10.66
C VAL A 152 33.49 -25.95 10.05
N ILE A 153 32.49 -26.82 10.26
CA ILE A 153 31.13 -26.59 9.74
C ILE A 153 30.51 -25.31 10.36
N ILE A 154 30.69 -25.09 11.67
CA ILE A 154 30.22 -23.86 12.33
C ILE A 154 30.92 -22.63 11.71
N MET A 155 32.24 -22.67 11.54
CA MET A 155 33.00 -21.57 10.95
C MET A 155 32.60 -21.31 9.49
N LEU A 156 32.31 -22.35 8.71
CA LEU A 156 31.78 -22.22 7.36
C LEU A 156 30.39 -21.57 7.36
N GLY A 157 29.53 -21.93 8.32
CA GLY A 157 28.23 -21.28 8.50
C GLY A 157 28.35 -19.79 8.83
N VAL A 158 29.26 -19.43 9.75
CA VAL A 158 29.53 -18.03 10.10
C VAL A 158 30.13 -17.27 8.92
N ALA A 159 31.09 -17.86 8.20
CA ALA A 159 31.67 -17.26 7.00
C ALA A 159 30.61 -17.07 5.90
N GLY A 160 29.75 -18.06 5.69
CA GLY A 160 28.62 -17.98 4.76
C GLY A 160 27.64 -16.87 5.14
N ALA A 161 27.27 -16.75 6.41
CA ALA A 161 26.44 -15.66 6.90
C ALA A 161 27.12 -14.29 6.70
N GLY A 162 28.42 -14.19 6.98
CA GLY A 162 29.21 -12.98 6.74
C GLY A 162 29.24 -12.59 5.26
N LEU A 163 29.40 -13.56 4.36
CA LEU A 163 29.33 -13.33 2.91
C LEU A 163 27.95 -12.89 2.45
N LEU A 164 26.87 -13.46 3.00
CA LEU A 164 25.50 -13.04 2.70
C LEU A 164 25.24 -11.61 3.16
N CYS A 165 25.66 -11.24 4.38
CA CYS A 165 25.54 -9.87 4.88
C CYS A 165 26.37 -8.89 4.04
N TRP A 166 27.62 -9.24 3.71
CA TRP A 166 28.50 -8.42 2.88
C TRP A 166 27.93 -8.23 1.47
N SER A 167 27.44 -9.30 0.85
CA SER A 167 26.80 -9.24 -0.47
C SER A 167 25.49 -8.44 -0.42
N GLY A 168 24.73 -8.53 0.66
CA GLY A 168 23.52 -7.74 0.87
C GLY A 168 23.84 -6.26 0.95
N ILE A 169 24.82 -5.86 1.77
CA ILE A 169 25.20 -4.45 1.96
C ILE A 169 25.78 -3.85 0.67
N ASN A 170 26.63 -4.58 -0.04
CA ASN A 170 27.25 -4.06 -1.27
C ASN A 170 26.36 -4.14 -2.51
N GLY A 171 25.27 -4.91 -2.45
CA GLY A 171 24.32 -5.06 -3.55
C GLY A 171 23.20 -4.03 -3.54
N ILE A 172 23.10 -3.19 -2.51
CA ILE A 172 22.05 -2.17 -2.40
C ILE A 172 22.45 -0.96 -3.24
N ASP A 173 21.60 -0.66 -4.22
CA ASP A 173 21.70 0.58 -4.98
C ASP A 173 21.35 1.78 -4.10
N MET A 174 22.26 2.75 -4.04
CA MET A 174 22.13 3.98 -3.25
C MET A 174 22.80 5.13 -3.97
N LEU A 175 22.18 6.29 -3.92
CA LEU A 175 22.84 7.54 -4.30
C LEU A 175 23.77 7.96 -3.15
N LYS A 176 24.98 8.39 -3.50
CA LYS A 176 25.91 8.98 -2.54
C LYS A 176 25.62 10.46 -2.44
N ASP A 177 25.59 11.00 -1.24
CA ASP A 177 25.39 12.44 -1.05
C ASP A 177 26.51 13.28 -1.69
N SER A 178 27.70 12.70 -1.95
CA SER A 178 28.78 13.37 -2.70
C SER A 178 28.46 13.59 -4.19
N ASP A 179 27.52 12.82 -4.73
CA ASP A 179 27.17 12.81 -6.15
C ASP A 179 25.86 13.58 -6.41
N LEU A 180 25.31 14.21 -5.37
CA LEU A 180 24.05 14.94 -5.38
C LEU A 180 24.29 16.45 -5.35
N CYS A 181 23.69 17.17 -6.31
CA CYS A 181 23.71 18.62 -6.35
C CYS A 181 22.35 19.20 -5.95
N MET A 182 22.34 20.10 -4.98
CA MET A 182 21.12 20.76 -4.50
C MET A 182 20.46 21.59 -5.61
N VAL A 183 19.16 21.38 -5.84
CA VAL A 183 18.33 22.12 -6.79
C VAL A 183 17.34 23.03 -6.08
N MET A 184 16.79 22.54 -4.96
CA MET A 184 15.83 23.26 -4.14
C MET A 184 16.02 22.86 -2.67
N ASP A 185 16.06 23.84 -1.78
CA ASP A 185 16.05 23.70 -0.33
C ASP A 185 15.01 24.70 0.20
N GLU A 186 13.79 24.21 0.42
CA GLU A 186 12.63 25.00 0.83
C GLU A 186 12.36 24.76 2.31
N ASP A 187 12.59 25.78 3.12
CA ASP A 187 12.37 25.84 4.57
C ASP A 187 11.21 26.79 4.96
N TRP A 188 10.50 27.34 3.96
CA TRP A 188 9.38 28.26 4.11
C TRP A 188 9.70 29.59 4.80
N SER A 189 10.97 29.89 5.06
CA SER A 189 11.41 31.13 5.73
C SER A 189 11.03 32.39 4.94
N ASN A 190 10.90 32.26 3.61
CA ASN A 190 10.53 33.34 2.69
C ASN A 190 9.08 33.24 2.18
N GLY A 191 8.22 32.47 2.86
CA GLY A 191 6.86 32.20 2.37
C GLY A 191 6.83 31.14 1.26
N ILE A 192 5.72 31.08 0.54
CA ILE A 192 5.60 30.25 -0.67
C ILE A 192 6.18 31.08 -1.84
N SER A 193 7.46 30.88 -2.15
CA SER A 193 8.16 31.69 -3.16
C SER A 193 7.70 31.38 -4.59
N ASP A 194 7.40 32.43 -5.36
CA ASP A 194 7.12 32.34 -6.80
C ASP A 194 8.33 31.86 -7.62
N ASP A 195 9.54 31.89 -7.07
CA ASP A 195 10.73 31.33 -7.75
C ASP A 195 10.74 29.79 -7.73
N ASN A 196 10.04 29.18 -6.78
CA ASN A 196 9.99 27.73 -6.57
C ASN A 196 8.62 27.14 -6.94
N TRP A 197 7.53 27.84 -6.61
CA TRP A 197 6.18 27.27 -6.57
C TRP A 197 5.17 28.05 -7.39
N SER A 198 4.30 27.34 -8.09
CA SER A 198 3.06 27.86 -8.69
C SER A 198 1.87 27.24 -7.95
N LYS A 199 0.74 27.95 -7.86
CA LYS A 199 -0.52 27.41 -7.34
C LYS A 199 -1.42 27.01 -8.52
N ASP A 200 -1.96 25.79 -8.50
CA ASP A 200 -2.99 25.37 -9.44
C ASP A 200 -4.36 25.85 -8.93
N VAL A 201 -5.14 26.46 -9.82
CA VAL A 201 -6.40 27.14 -9.49
C VAL A 201 -7.49 26.68 -10.45
N MET A 202 -8.30 25.69 -10.05
CA MET A 202 -9.41 25.16 -10.86
C MET A 202 -10.32 24.22 -10.05
N LEU A 203 -11.50 23.91 -10.61
CA LEU A 203 -12.52 23.01 -10.02
C LEU A 203 -12.79 21.72 -10.81
N GLY A 204 -11.98 21.45 -11.85
CA GLY A 204 -12.19 20.34 -12.80
C GLY A 204 -11.78 18.94 -12.34
N GLY A 205 -11.41 18.76 -11.06
CA GLY A 205 -11.14 17.43 -10.47
C GLY A 205 -9.86 16.72 -10.94
N PHE A 206 -8.98 17.38 -11.69
CA PHE A 206 -7.62 16.93 -12.04
C PHE A 206 -7.51 15.51 -12.65
N GLY A 207 -8.53 15.05 -13.37
CA GLY A 207 -8.58 13.71 -13.97
C GLY A 207 -9.04 12.59 -13.02
N ASN A 208 -9.10 12.86 -11.72
CA ASN A 208 -9.54 11.94 -10.68
C ASN A 208 -11.01 12.15 -10.25
N GLY A 209 -11.66 13.18 -10.80
CA GLY A 209 -13.04 13.55 -10.44
C GLY A 209 -13.16 14.11 -9.02
N GLU A 210 -12.08 14.69 -8.48
CA GLU A 210 -11.99 15.20 -7.10
C GLU A 210 -13.00 16.33 -6.83
N PHE A 211 -13.46 16.47 -5.59
CA PHE A 211 -14.62 17.29 -5.23
C PHE A 211 -14.28 18.67 -4.68
N GLN A 212 -13.00 19.03 -4.58
CA GLN A 212 -12.56 20.34 -4.13
C GLN A 212 -12.35 21.33 -5.30
N VAL A 213 -12.43 22.62 -5.00
CA VAL A 213 -11.76 23.66 -5.79
C VAL A 213 -10.32 23.79 -5.27
N ALA A 214 -9.34 23.72 -6.15
CA ALA A 214 -7.99 24.16 -5.82
C ALA A 214 -7.94 25.69 -5.95
N THR A 215 -7.52 26.39 -4.90
CA THR A 215 -7.52 27.85 -4.83
C THR A 215 -6.11 28.42 -4.66
N ASP A 216 -5.94 29.70 -4.98
CA ASP A 216 -4.74 30.48 -4.65
C ASP A 216 -4.84 31.17 -3.27
N SER A 217 -5.94 30.95 -2.54
CA SER A 217 -6.27 31.63 -1.29
C SER A 217 -5.32 31.29 -0.15
N ASP A 218 -4.95 32.31 0.63
CA ASP A 218 -4.18 32.15 1.87
C ASP A 218 -4.98 31.44 2.98
N LYS A 219 -6.27 31.16 2.77
CA LYS A 219 -7.03 30.24 3.66
C LYS A 219 -6.62 28.78 3.45
N ASN A 220 -6.18 28.42 2.24
CA ASN A 220 -5.95 27.03 1.84
C ASN A 220 -4.46 26.68 1.69
N ALA A 221 -3.59 27.64 1.38
CA ALA A 221 -2.14 27.45 1.42
C ALA A 221 -1.46 28.66 2.07
N TYR A 222 -0.89 28.47 3.26
CA TYR A 222 -0.20 29.53 4.00
C TYR A 222 0.94 28.99 4.85
N ILE A 223 1.86 29.86 5.25
CA ILE A 223 2.94 29.51 6.16
C ILE A 223 2.54 29.84 7.60
N ASN A 224 2.71 28.88 8.50
CA ASN A 224 2.53 29.07 9.94
C ASN A 224 3.61 28.28 10.69
N ASN A 225 4.21 28.88 11.72
CA ASN A 225 5.29 28.28 12.51
C ASN A 225 6.46 27.70 11.68
N GLY A 226 6.80 28.36 10.55
CA GLY A 226 7.88 27.91 9.65
C GLY A 226 7.52 26.68 8.81
N GLN A 227 6.24 26.40 8.62
CA GLN A 227 5.75 25.23 7.89
C GLN A 227 4.66 25.65 6.91
N LEU A 228 4.59 24.99 5.76
CA LEU A 228 3.46 25.11 4.86
C LEU A 228 2.27 24.33 5.41
N TYR A 229 1.11 24.98 5.47
CA TYR A 229 -0.18 24.37 5.78
C TYR A 229 -1.00 24.34 4.49
N ILE A 230 -1.31 23.14 3.99
CA ILE A 230 -2.38 22.94 3.00
C ILE A 230 -3.65 22.58 3.76
N MET A 231 -4.57 23.54 3.84
CA MET A 231 -5.74 23.52 4.69
C MET A 231 -7.02 23.33 3.87
N PRO A 232 -7.69 22.17 3.94
CA PRO A 232 -9.03 22.04 3.39
C PRO A 232 -10.04 22.85 4.23
N THR A 233 -10.94 23.57 3.55
CA THR A 233 -12.02 24.36 4.15
C THR A 233 -13.34 24.10 3.43
N LEU A 234 -14.47 24.44 4.05
CA LEU A 234 -15.79 24.21 3.44
C LEU A 234 -16.15 25.38 2.53
N THR A 235 -16.65 25.10 1.33
CA THR A 235 -17.13 26.15 0.42
C THR A 235 -18.37 26.86 0.99
N SER A 236 -19.19 26.14 1.75
CA SER A 236 -20.39 26.66 2.42
C SER A 236 -20.08 27.72 3.48
N ASP A 237 -18.87 27.76 4.04
CA ASP A 237 -18.45 28.84 4.95
C ASP A 237 -18.36 30.20 4.22
N ASP A 238 -18.11 30.17 2.90
CA ASP A 238 -17.91 31.38 2.09
C ASP A 238 -19.19 31.79 1.32
N ILE A 239 -19.96 30.82 0.79
CA ILE A 239 -21.15 31.12 -0.04
C ILE A 239 -22.49 30.71 0.60
N GLY A 240 -22.46 29.99 1.73
CA GLY A 240 -23.65 29.40 2.35
C GLY A 240 -24.06 28.06 1.74
N THR A 241 -24.74 27.23 2.53
CA THR A 241 -25.12 25.87 2.13
C THR A 241 -26.12 25.83 0.98
N ASP A 242 -27.11 26.73 0.96
CA ASP A 242 -28.14 26.74 -0.09
C ASP A 242 -27.53 26.99 -1.48
N SER A 243 -26.52 27.85 -1.55
CA SER A 243 -25.78 28.18 -2.77
C SER A 243 -24.91 27.04 -3.30
N ILE A 244 -24.60 26.03 -2.50
CA ILE A 244 -23.96 24.81 -3.03
C ILE A 244 -24.92 24.06 -3.94
N PHE A 245 -26.22 24.05 -3.61
CA PHE A 245 -27.19 23.15 -4.23
C PHE A 245 -28.04 23.77 -5.32
N ASP A 246 -28.25 25.09 -5.33
CA ASP A 246 -29.15 25.70 -6.31
C ASP A 246 -28.90 27.20 -6.56
N GLY A 247 -29.00 27.59 -7.84
CA GLY A 247 -29.13 28.99 -8.25
C GLY A 247 -27.88 29.88 -8.06
N TYR A 248 -26.72 29.32 -7.75
CA TYR A 248 -25.47 30.05 -7.58
C TYR A 248 -24.45 29.72 -8.68
N THR A 249 -23.79 30.74 -9.21
CA THR A 249 -22.63 30.58 -10.11
C THR A 249 -21.36 30.86 -9.31
N TYR A 250 -20.50 29.86 -9.23
CA TYR A 250 -19.17 29.96 -8.63
C TYR A 250 -18.13 30.07 -9.75
N ASP A 251 -17.53 31.24 -9.87
CA ASP A 251 -16.43 31.51 -10.80
C ASP A 251 -15.10 31.46 -10.05
N VAL A 252 -14.12 30.75 -10.63
CA VAL A 252 -12.77 30.64 -10.11
C VAL A 252 -11.95 31.81 -10.65
N ASP A 253 -11.59 32.74 -9.77
CA ASP A 253 -10.65 33.81 -10.10
C ASP A 253 -9.26 33.24 -10.45
N ASN A 254 -8.57 33.83 -11.42
CA ASN A 254 -7.23 33.41 -11.87
C ASN A 254 -7.10 31.93 -12.26
N CYS A 255 -8.15 31.36 -12.86
CA CYS A 255 -8.16 29.96 -13.26
C CYS A 255 -6.91 29.57 -14.08
N SER A 256 -6.19 28.54 -13.64
CA SER A 256 -4.88 28.14 -14.17
C SER A 256 -4.98 27.14 -15.33
N THR A 257 -6.16 26.98 -15.94
CA THR A 257 -6.40 26.08 -17.07
C THR A 257 -7.19 26.78 -18.17
N ASP A 258 -6.94 26.39 -19.41
CA ASP A 258 -7.70 26.87 -20.57
C ASP A 258 -9.07 26.18 -20.69
N ASN A 259 -9.34 25.14 -19.88
CA ASN A 259 -10.63 24.47 -19.88
C ASN A 259 -11.67 25.28 -19.09
N SER A 260 -12.51 26.03 -19.81
CA SER A 260 -13.58 26.85 -19.21
C SER A 260 -14.52 26.10 -18.25
N THR A 261 -14.78 24.81 -18.46
CA THR A 261 -15.66 24.02 -17.56
C THR A 261 -15.01 23.71 -16.21
N ALA A 262 -13.69 23.89 -16.11
CA ALA A 262 -12.92 23.76 -14.88
C ALA A 262 -12.72 25.12 -14.16
N CYS A 263 -13.29 26.21 -14.68
CA CYS A 263 -13.15 27.56 -14.14
C CYS A 263 -14.45 28.16 -13.61
N SER A 264 -15.60 27.57 -13.93
CA SER A 264 -16.90 28.05 -13.48
C SER A 264 -17.89 26.90 -13.39
N VAL A 265 -18.74 26.93 -12.36
CA VAL A 265 -19.85 25.99 -12.18
C VAL A 265 -21.09 26.75 -11.73
N THR A 266 -22.26 26.35 -12.22
CA THR A 266 -23.55 26.86 -11.73
C THR A 266 -24.32 25.72 -11.10
N SER A 267 -24.61 25.83 -9.80
CA SER A 267 -25.40 24.84 -9.07
C SER A 267 -26.85 24.84 -9.56
N GLU A 268 -27.43 23.66 -9.72
CA GLU A 268 -28.78 23.48 -10.24
C GLU A 268 -29.39 22.21 -9.66
N ASN A 269 -30.40 22.37 -8.81
CA ASN A 269 -31.00 21.27 -8.06
C ASN A 269 -31.74 20.28 -8.97
N SER A 270 -32.25 20.72 -10.13
CA SER A 270 -32.91 19.83 -11.09
C SER A 270 -31.95 18.85 -11.76
N THR A 271 -30.71 19.27 -12.00
CA THR A 271 -29.64 18.43 -12.60
C THR A 271 -28.76 17.76 -11.56
N LYS A 272 -28.91 18.13 -10.27
CA LYS A 272 -28.01 17.70 -9.18
C LYS A 272 -26.57 18.15 -9.39
N THR A 273 -26.37 19.24 -10.13
CA THR A 273 -25.07 19.92 -10.22
C THR A 273 -24.88 20.77 -8.97
N VAL A 274 -23.75 20.62 -8.30
CA VAL A 274 -23.39 21.40 -7.11
C VAL A 274 -22.15 22.24 -7.35
N VAL A 275 -21.98 23.32 -6.60
CA VAL A 275 -20.65 23.90 -6.42
C VAL A 275 -19.81 22.90 -5.62
N ASN A 276 -18.54 22.70 -6.02
CA ASN A 276 -17.59 21.87 -5.29
C ASN A 276 -17.63 22.21 -3.78
N PRO A 277 -17.99 21.26 -2.90
CA PRO A 277 -18.30 21.56 -1.49
C PRO A 277 -17.08 21.87 -0.62
N VAL A 278 -15.87 21.72 -1.16
CA VAL A 278 -14.60 21.92 -0.45
C VAL A 278 -13.69 22.86 -1.23
N LEU A 279 -12.93 23.68 -0.50
CA LEU A 279 -11.79 24.43 -1.02
C LEU A 279 -10.50 23.82 -0.45
N SER A 280 -9.46 23.71 -1.28
CA SER A 280 -8.15 23.21 -0.88
C SER A 280 -7.06 23.87 -1.74
N ALA A 281 -5.81 23.42 -1.61
CA ALA A 281 -4.72 23.92 -2.44
C ALA A 281 -3.89 22.79 -3.06
N ARG A 282 -3.30 23.14 -4.20
CA ARG A 282 -2.35 22.33 -4.96
C ARG A 282 -1.24 23.25 -5.45
N ILE A 283 -0.01 22.96 -5.06
CA ILE A 283 1.17 23.72 -5.49
C ILE A 283 2.11 22.82 -6.28
N ASN A 284 2.83 23.40 -7.23
CA ASN A 284 3.76 22.64 -8.06
C ASN A 284 5.01 23.46 -8.44
N THR A 285 6.07 22.77 -8.84
CA THR A 285 7.34 23.40 -9.25
C THR A 285 7.52 23.46 -10.78
N LYS A 286 6.43 23.28 -11.56
CA LYS A 286 6.49 23.21 -13.02
C LYS A 286 7.06 24.49 -13.62
N GLY A 287 7.98 24.36 -14.58
CA GLY A 287 8.68 25.50 -15.20
C GLY A 287 9.65 26.23 -14.27
N LYS A 288 9.85 25.76 -13.02
CA LYS A 288 10.68 26.42 -12.00
C LYS A 288 11.80 25.51 -11.50
N LYS A 289 11.44 24.38 -10.89
CA LYS A 289 12.38 23.39 -10.33
C LYS A 289 12.00 21.99 -10.81
N THR A 290 12.93 21.36 -11.51
CA THR A 290 12.77 20.00 -12.05
C THR A 290 14.04 19.21 -11.81
N ILE A 291 13.90 17.89 -11.71
CA ILE A 291 15.04 16.97 -11.69
C ILE A 291 14.76 15.75 -12.57
N ALA A 292 15.81 15.26 -13.23
CA ALA A 292 15.90 13.93 -13.81
C ALA A 292 17.04 13.23 -13.08
N TYR A 293 16.72 12.13 -12.39
CA TYR A 293 17.62 11.43 -11.48
C TYR A 293 18.07 12.27 -10.28
N GLY A 294 18.13 11.65 -9.11
CA GLY A 294 18.55 12.28 -7.87
C GLY A 294 17.66 11.90 -6.69
N LYS A 295 17.46 12.85 -5.78
CA LYS A 295 16.77 12.64 -4.51
C LYS A 295 15.73 13.72 -4.29
N VAL A 296 14.54 13.35 -3.82
CA VAL A 296 13.56 14.27 -3.23
C VAL A 296 13.29 13.82 -1.80
N GLU A 297 13.29 14.77 -0.89
CA GLU A 297 13.00 14.56 0.51
C GLU A 297 11.99 15.59 0.98
N VAL A 298 10.85 15.13 1.48
CA VAL A 298 9.80 15.99 2.02
C VAL A 298 9.47 15.53 3.42
N LYS A 299 9.60 16.41 4.40
CA LYS A 299 9.17 16.11 5.76
C LYS A 299 7.79 16.69 5.98
N ALA A 300 6.81 15.83 6.24
CA ALA A 300 5.41 16.24 6.34
C ALA A 300 4.64 15.44 7.41
N LYS A 301 3.57 16.03 7.93
CA LYS A 301 2.60 15.41 8.84
C LYS A 301 1.26 15.31 8.12
N LEU A 302 0.67 14.11 8.04
CA LEU A 302 -0.60 13.92 7.34
C LEU A 302 -1.76 14.67 8.01
N PRO A 303 -2.73 15.17 7.22
CA PRO A 303 -4.01 15.62 7.76
C PRO A 303 -4.84 14.45 8.24
N ARG A 304 -5.79 14.72 9.14
CA ARG A 304 -6.85 13.80 9.54
C ARG A 304 -8.22 14.35 9.17
N GLY A 305 -9.07 13.48 8.67
CA GLY A 305 -10.45 13.78 8.30
C GLY A 305 -10.91 12.86 7.18
N ASP A 306 -12.17 12.45 7.23
CA ASP A 306 -12.71 11.57 6.21
C ASP A 306 -12.63 12.22 4.84
N TRP A 307 -12.27 11.38 3.86
CA TRP A 307 -12.22 11.71 2.44
C TRP A 307 -11.11 12.70 2.05
N LEU A 308 -10.19 13.04 2.95
CA LEU A 308 -8.98 13.79 2.60
C LEU A 308 -7.95 12.87 1.92
N TRP A 309 -7.32 13.38 0.86
CA TRP A 309 -6.31 12.69 0.06
C TRP A 309 -5.08 13.58 -0.10
N PRO A 310 -4.18 13.60 0.92
CA PRO A 310 -2.88 14.24 0.83
C PRO A 310 -1.97 13.50 -0.17
N ALA A 311 -1.23 14.26 -0.98
CA ALA A 311 -0.26 13.70 -1.92
C ALA A 311 1.01 14.56 -2.04
N ILE A 312 2.15 13.87 -2.22
CA ILE A 312 3.43 14.41 -2.67
C ILE A 312 3.86 13.55 -3.84
N TRP A 313 3.92 14.13 -5.02
CA TRP A 313 4.04 13.37 -6.26
C TRP A 313 4.64 14.23 -7.35
N MET A 314 4.93 13.63 -8.49
CA MET A 314 5.64 14.27 -9.57
C MET A 314 5.06 13.89 -10.92
N LEU A 315 5.05 14.86 -11.82
CA LEU A 315 4.70 14.69 -13.23
C LEU A 315 5.88 15.15 -14.10
N PRO A 316 5.97 14.65 -15.35
CA PRO A 316 7.03 15.05 -16.26
C PRO A 316 6.86 16.53 -16.64
N GLU A 317 7.97 17.27 -16.70
CA GLU A 317 7.98 18.67 -17.17
C GLU A 317 7.46 18.76 -18.60
N ASP A 318 7.95 17.86 -19.44
CA ASP A 318 7.58 17.70 -20.84
C ASP A 318 6.96 16.32 -21.08
N ASN A 319 5.90 16.27 -21.87
CA ASN A 319 5.25 15.02 -22.29
C ASN A 319 6.05 14.34 -23.42
N THR A 320 7.34 14.04 -23.20
CA THR A 320 8.29 13.51 -24.20
C THR A 320 7.76 12.25 -24.91
N TYR A 321 7.04 11.40 -24.20
CA TYR A 321 6.49 10.15 -24.72
C TYR A 321 5.01 10.25 -25.12
N GLY A 322 4.41 11.43 -24.99
CA GLY A 322 2.98 11.64 -25.17
C GLY A 322 2.28 12.01 -23.86
N ALA A 323 0.97 12.27 -23.95
CA ALA A 323 0.16 12.59 -22.79
C ALA A 323 0.19 11.47 -21.74
N TRP A 324 -0.20 11.79 -20.50
CA TRP A 324 -0.38 10.80 -19.46
C TRP A 324 -1.25 9.62 -19.97
N PRO A 325 -0.92 8.36 -19.66
CA PRO A 325 0.16 7.89 -18.77
C PRO A 325 1.50 7.61 -19.47
N LEU A 326 1.67 7.96 -20.76
CA LEU A 326 2.85 7.54 -21.54
C LEU A 326 4.16 8.14 -21.01
N SER A 327 4.12 9.36 -20.48
CA SER A 327 5.28 10.05 -19.91
C SER A 327 5.48 9.81 -18.41
N GLY A 328 4.66 8.95 -17.81
CA GLY A 328 4.81 8.50 -16.42
C GLY A 328 4.33 9.48 -15.36
N GLU A 329 4.15 8.97 -14.14
CA GLU A 329 3.82 9.70 -12.92
C GLU A 329 4.47 8.99 -11.72
N ILE A 330 5.05 9.77 -10.81
CA ILE A 330 5.74 9.25 -9.61
C ILE A 330 5.04 9.76 -8.36
N ASP A 331 4.36 8.87 -7.64
CA ASP A 331 3.72 9.20 -6.37
C ASP A 331 4.66 8.84 -5.22
N ILE A 332 5.35 9.84 -4.65
CA ILE A 332 6.26 9.65 -3.51
C ILE A 332 5.43 9.30 -2.26
N LEU A 333 4.30 9.98 -2.08
CA LEU A 333 3.34 9.76 -1.01
C LEU A 333 1.92 9.96 -1.52
N GLU A 334 1.08 8.97 -1.30
CA GLU A 334 -0.37 9.10 -1.24
C GLU A 334 -0.87 8.50 0.09
N ALA A 335 -1.87 9.13 0.71
CA ALA A 335 -2.53 8.57 1.88
C ALA A 335 -4.02 8.98 1.93
N ARG A 336 -4.77 8.37 2.86
CA ARG A 336 -6.15 8.76 3.19
C ARG A 336 -6.19 9.36 4.58
N GLY A 337 -6.91 10.46 4.75
CA GLY A 337 -7.09 11.13 6.04
C GLY A 337 -8.08 10.43 6.98
N ASN A 338 -8.80 9.40 6.50
CA ASN A 338 -9.70 8.61 7.33
C ASN A 338 -8.95 7.96 8.50
N LEU A 339 -9.62 7.75 9.62
CA LEU A 339 -9.03 7.13 10.80
C LEU A 339 -8.66 5.66 10.60
N ALA A 340 -7.90 5.08 11.54
CA ALA A 340 -7.35 3.73 11.43
C ALA A 340 -8.41 2.61 11.43
N ASP A 341 -9.65 2.90 11.84
CA ASP A 341 -10.80 1.99 11.75
C ASP A 341 -11.47 1.99 10.37
N TYR A 342 -11.07 2.90 9.47
CA TYR A 342 -11.47 2.87 8.07
C TYR A 342 -10.99 1.58 7.39
N GLY A 343 -11.93 0.80 6.86
CA GLY A 343 -11.66 -0.51 6.24
C GLY A 343 -10.82 -0.44 4.96
N GLY A 344 -10.60 0.75 4.42
CA GLY A 344 -9.91 0.98 3.15
C GLY A 344 -8.54 1.63 3.30
N GLN A 345 -7.78 1.37 4.38
CA GLN A 345 -6.49 1.99 4.71
C GLN A 345 -6.58 3.50 4.97
N GLY A 346 -6.53 3.91 6.25
CA GLY A 346 -6.56 5.31 6.68
C GLY A 346 -5.17 5.89 6.96
N VAL A 347 -5.11 6.84 7.88
CA VAL A 347 -3.90 7.57 8.35
C VAL A 347 -2.78 6.67 8.90
N ASN A 348 -3.03 5.39 9.13
CA ASN A 348 -2.01 4.41 9.52
C ASN A 348 -1.29 3.76 8.33
N TYR A 349 -1.63 4.14 7.10
CA TYR A 349 -0.99 3.71 5.87
C TYR A 349 -0.45 4.89 5.08
N VAL A 350 0.69 4.67 4.43
CA VAL A 350 1.25 5.53 3.38
C VAL A 350 1.62 4.68 2.19
N ARG A 351 1.43 5.20 0.98
CA ARG A 351 1.64 4.49 -0.28
C ARG A 351 2.55 5.29 -1.19
N SER A 352 3.33 4.57 -2.00
CA SER A 352 4.00 5.14 -3.16
C SER A 352 3.61 4.37 -4.42
N SER A 353 3.66 5.04 -5.56
CA SER A 353 3.37 4.42 -6.86
C SER A 353 4.18 4.98 -8.01
N LEU A 354 4.27 4.16 -9.06
CA LEU A 354 4.67 4.56 -10.40
C LEU A 354 3.52 4.21 -11.33
N ASN A 355 2.99 5.21 -12.03
CA ASN A 355 1.90 5.03 -13.00
C ASN A 355 2.47 5.27 -14.40
N PHE A 356 2.27 4.31 -15.30
CA PHE A 356 2.77 4.37 -16.67
C PHE A 356 1.96 3.41 -17.56
N GLY A 357 1.94 3.65 -18.86
CA GLY A 357 1.33 2.73 -19.80
C GLY A 357 1.29 3.27 -21.22
N PRO A 358 1.06 2.42 -22.23
CA PRO A 358 0.97 2.86 -23.62
C PRO A 358 -0.34 3.63 -23.92
N MET A 359 -1.36 3.51 -23.05
CA MET A 359 -2.64 4.22 -23.13
C MET A 359 -3.42 4.08 -21.82
N ASP A 360 -4.46 4.90 -21.61
CA ASP A 360 -5.30 4.90 -20.41
C ASP A 360 -5.90 3.53 -20.07
N SER A 361 -6.38 2.78 -21.09
CA SER A 361 -6.97 1.45 -20.89
C SER A 361 -5.96 0.37 -20.52
N LEU A 362 -4.66 0.67 -20.63
CA LEU A 362 -3.53 -0.21 -20.29
C LEU A 362 -2.62 0.43 -19.24
N LEU A 363 -3.21 1.20 -18.32
CA LEU A 363 -2.48 1.77 -17.19
C LEU A 363 -1.85 0.65 -16.34
N THR A 364 -0.55 0.73 -16.13
CA THR A 364 0.20 -0.07 -15.18
C THR A 364 0.52 0.76 -13.95
N LYS A 365 0.22 0.20 -12.77
CA LYS A 365 0.55 0.80 -11.48
C LYS A 365 1.47 -0.14 -10.72
N ILE A 366 2.73 0.24 -10.56
CA ILE A 366 3.63 -0.39 -9.58
C ILE A 366 3.45 0.36 -8.28
N TYR A 367 3.12 -0.33 -7.19
CA TYR A 367 2.88 0.33 -5.92
C TYR A 367 3.24 -0.55 -4.74
N GLY A 368 3.45 0.08 -3.61
CA GLY A 368 3.53 -0.58 -2.32
C GLY A 368 3.24 0.42 -1.21
N TRP A 369 3.19 -0.08 0.02
CA TRP A 369 2.75 0.71 1.17
C TRP A 369 3.49 0.29 2.43
N TRP A 370 3.49 1.18 3.42
CA TRP A 370 3.91 0.87 4.77
C TRP A 370 2.78 1.15 5.76
N GLU A 371 2.61 0.26 6.72
CA GLU A 371 1.57 0.35 7.76
C GLU A 371 2.22 0.51 9.12
N THR A 372 1.78 1.49 9.91
CA THR A 372 2.09 1.51 11.33
C THR A 372 1.06 0.69 12.12
N LYS A 373 1.55 -0.15 13.04
CA LYS A 373 0.70 -0.98 13.92
C LYS A 373 0.16 -0.21 15.12
N ARG A 374 0.70 0.97 15.42
CA ARG A 374 0.30 1.81 16.56
C ARG A 374 0.37 3.28 16.14
N GLY A 375 -0.70 4.01 16.39
CA GLY A 375 -0.83 5.40 15.96
C GLY A 375 -1.09 5.52 14.46
N GLY A 376 -0.70 6.66 13.88
CA GLY A 376 -0.78 6.93 12.45
C GLY A 376 0.17 8.04 12.03
N TYR A 377 0.42 8.16 10.73
CA TYR A 377 1.31 9.19 10.16
C TYR A 377 0.75 10.63 10.25
N HIS A 378 -0.44 10.77 10.83
CA HIS A 378 -1.06 12.04 11.19
C HIS A 378 -0.69 12.52 12.60
N GLU A 379 0.04 11.71 13.40
CA GLU A 379 0.40 12.07 14.77
C GLU A 379 1.68 12.91 14.81
N ASP A 380 2.66 12.58 13.98
CA ASP A 380 3.99 13.20 13.94
C ASP A 380 4.43 13.52 12.50
N PHE A 381 5.54 14.26 12.38
CA PHE A 381 6.19 14.48 11.10
C PHE A 381 7.01 13.27 10.68
N HIS A 382 6.85 12.88 9.41
CA HIS A 382 7.56 11.79 8.77
C HIS A 382 8.32 12.30 7.55
N THR A 383 9.40 11.61 7.19
CA THR A 383 10.22 11.99 6.04
C THR A 383 9.94 11.06 4.88
N TYR A 384 9.38 11.59 3.80
CA TYR A 384 9.10 10.86 2.58
C TYR A 384 10.25 11.11 1.60
N THR A 385 10.97 10.04 1.27
CA THR A 385 12.18 10.12 0.47
C THR A 385 12.03 9.26 -0.77
N MET A 386 12.43 9.83 -1.90
CA MET A 386 12.59 9.11 -3.14
C MET A 386 14.02 9.33 -3.66
N GLU A 387 14.63 8.24 -4.07
CA GLU A 387 15.97 8.21 -4.69
C GLU A 387 15.84 7.46 -6.01
N TRP A 388 16.31 8.06 -7.10
CA TRP A 388 16.25 7.39 -8.40
C TRP A 388 17.42 7.75 -9.31
N ASP A 389 17.89 6.77 -10.08
CA ASP A 389 18.81 6.93 -11.20
C ASP A 389 18.36 6.06 -12.39
N SER A 390 19.24 5.83 -13.37
CA SER A 390 18.94 4.96 -14.51
C SER A 390 18.77 3.48 -14.13
N ASP A 391 19.25 3.08 -12.96
CA ASP A 391 19.40 1.70 -12.52
C ASP A 391 18.42 1.33 -11.41
N PHE A 392 17.95 2.27 -10.59
CA PHE A 392 16.94 2.02 -9.57
C PHE A 392 16.03 3.21 -9.26
N ILE A 393 14.86 2.92 -8.69
CA ILE A 393 13.97 3.90 -8.05
C ILE A 393 13.48 3.32 -6.73
N ARG A 394 13.69 4.06 -5.64
CA ARG A 394 13.24 3.70 -4.30
C ARG A 394 12.45 4.84 -3.69
N MET A 395 11.30 4.53 -3.11
CA MET A 395 10.46 5.44 -2.34
C MET A 395 10.23 4.86 -0.95
N SER A 396 10.44 5.65 0.09
CA SER A 396 10.45 5.20 1.47
C SER A 396 9.93 6.27 2.44
N VAL A 397 9.48 5.83 3.61
CA VAL A 397 9.08 6.69 4.73
C VAL A 397 10.04 6.51 5.90
N ASP A 398 10.56 7.61 6.46
CA ASP A 398 11.52 7.74 7.58
C ASP A 398 12.89 7.07 7.43
N SER A 399 12.96 5.93 6.75
CA SER A 399 14.16 5.12 6.56
C SER A 399 14.02 4.29 5.30
N ARG A 400 15.14 4.09 4.61
CA ARG A 400 15.23 3.16 3.46
C ARG A 400 14.78 1.74 3.80
N LEU A 401 14.79 1.34 5.07
CA LEU A 401 14.29 0.02 5.52
C LEU A 401 12.75 -0.08 5.45
N GLN A 402 12.05 1.04 5.36
CA GLN A 402 10.61 1.15 5.17
C GLN A 402 10.33 1.63 3.74
N ALA A 403 10.98 0.98 2.77
CA ALA A 403 10.72 1.21 1.35
C ALA A 403 9.31 0.72 1.01
N MET A 404 8.49 1.63 0.47
CA MET A 404 7.17 1.34 -0.09
C MET A 404 7.32 0.79 -1.52
N VAL A 405 8.26 1.35 -2.29
CA VAL A 405 8.62 0.88 -3.64
C VAL A 405 10.14 0.81 -3.73
N ASP A 406 10.68 -0.26 -4.31
CA ASP A 406 12.11 -0.45 -4.57
C ASP A 406 12.27 -1.29 -5.85
N ILE A 407 12.60 -0.63 -6.96
CA ILE A 407 12.64 -1.22 -8.30
C ILE A 407 14.02 -1.02 -8.92
N THR A 408 14.56 -2.09 -9.50
CA THR A 408 15.81 -2.08 -10.27
C THR A 408 15.53 -2.16 -11.77
N MET A 409 16.34 -1.49 -12.59
CA MET A 409 16.25 -1.32 -14.05
C MET A 409 17.59 -1.56 -14.76
N LYS A 410 18.38 -2.53 -14.30
CA LYS A 410 19.75 -2.81 -14.79
C LYS A 410 19.83 -3.69 -16.03
N LYS A 411 18.69 -4.20 -16.51
CA LYS A 411 18.60 -5.13 -17.65
C LYS A 411 17.29 -4.88 -18.37
N GLU A 412 17.27 -5.18 -19.68
CA GLU A 412 16.07 -5.05 -20.52
C GLU A 412 14.82 -5.70 -19.91
N LYS A 413 14.94 -6.93 -19.37
CA LYS A 413 13.81 -7.64 -18.71
C LYS A 413 13.23 -6.91 -17.49
N GLN A 414 13.91 -5.89 -16.99
CA GLN A 414 13.51 -5.07 -15.87
C GLN A 414 12.97 -3.69 -16.29
N SER A 415 12.87 -3.42 -17.60
CA SER A 415 12.28 -2.18 -18.13
C SER A 415 10.80 -2.08 -17.77
N PHE A 416 10.27 -0.86 -17.73
CA PHE A 416 8.85 -0.63 -17.46
C PHE A 416 7.94 -1.24 -18.53
N TRP A 417 8.36 -1.25 -19.81
CA TRP A 417 7.66 -1.98 -20.87
C TRP A 417 7.47 -3.47 -20.52
N ASN A 418 8.55 -4.16 -20.16
CA ASN A 418 8.50 -5.59 -19.85
C ASN A 418 7.74 -5.88 -18.54
N ARG A 419 7.70 -4.92 -17.61
CA ARG A 419 6.90 -5.02 -16.37
C ARG A 419 5.40 -4.85 -16.61
N GLY A 420 5.02 -4.10 -17.63
CA GLY A 420 3.62 -3.90 -18.01
C GLY A 420 2.95 -5.13 -18.61
N ASP A 421 3.73 -6.05 -19.19
CA ASP A 421 3.24 -7.29 -19.83
C ASP A 421 2.04 -7.05 -20.77
N TYR A 422 2.16 -6.03 -21.63
CA TYR A 422 1.06 -5.56 -22.45
C TYR A 422 0.67 -6.56 -23.56
N PRO A 423 -0.63 -6.70 -23.86
CA PRO A 423 -1.09 -7.54 -24.96
C PRO A 423 -0.66 -6.94 -26.31
N GLN A 424 -0.59 -7.75 -27.36
CA GLN A 424 -0.23 -7.27 -28.70
C GLN A 424 -1.29 -6.34 -29.31
N THR A 425 -2.57 -6.55 -28.97
CA THR A 425 -3.68 -5.68 -29.36
C THR A 425 -4.55 -5.33 -28.15
N ALA A 426 -5.16 -4.15 -28.18
CA ALA A 426 -6.06 -3.68 -27.14
C ALA A 426 -7.19 -2.84 -27.73
N GLN A 427 -8.27 -2.67 -26.96
CA GLN A 427 -9.34 -1.76 -27.32
C GLN A 427 -8.97 -0.34 -26.88
N ASN A 428 -9.01 0.59 -27.83
CA ASN A 428 -8.96 2.03 -27.58
C ASN A 428 -10.29 2.63 -28.05
N GLY A 429 -11.20 2.85 -27.08
CA GLY A 429 -12.59 3.19 -27.37
C GLY A 429 -13.31 2.04 -28.09
N SER A 430 -13.79 2.29 -29.31
CA SER A 430 -14.48 1.29 -30.14
C SER A 430 -13.58 0.61 -31.17
N ALA A 431 -12.29 0.93 -31.20
CA ALA A 431 -11.33 0.40 -32.16
C ALA A 431 -10.35 -0.56 -31.49
N GLU A 432 -10.06 -1.68 -32.16
CA GLU A 432 -8.91 -2.52 -31.81
C GLU A 432 -7.64 -1.92 -32.41
N VAL A 433 -6.65 -1.66 -31.56
CA VAL A 433 -5.36 -1.06 -31.94
C VAL A 433 -4.21 -2.01 -31.61
N VAL A 434 -3.14 -1.93 -32.39
CA VAL A 434 -1.87 -2.59 -32.06
C VAL A 434 -1.22 -1.80 -30.93
N VAL A 435 -0.76 -2.51 -29.91
CA VAL A 435 -0.08 -1.91 -28.77
C VAL A 435 1.41 -1.86 -29.10
N GLU A 436 1.86 -0.68 -29.48
CA GLU A 436 3.27 -0.41 -29.78
C GLU A 436 4.02 0.04 -28.52
N ASN A 437 5.32 -0.22 -28.46
CA ASN A 437 6.15 0.22 -27.35
C ASN A 437 6.55 1.69 -27.53
N PRO A 438 5.97 2.63 -26.76
CA PRO A 438 6.30 4.05 -26.91
C PRO A 438 7.74 4.37 -26.48
N TRP A 439 8.40 3.45 -25.76
CA TRP A 439 9.74 3.61 -25.20
C TRP A 439 10.81 2.78 -25.92
N GLU A 440 10.51 2.17 -27.08
CA GLU A 440 11.42 1.25 -27.78
C GLU A 440 12.80 1.86 -28.07
N ASN A 441 12.84 3.16 -28.34
CA ASN A 441 14.07 3.91 -28.65
C ASN A 441 14.69 4.60 -27.43
N SER A 442 14.26 4.26 -26.21
CA SER A 442 14.71 4.89 -24.95
C SER A 442 15.47 3.91 -24.05
N GLY A 443 15.99 4.41 -22.92
CA GLY A 443 16.63 3.58 -21.91
C GLY A 443 15.64 2.69 -21.16
N TRP A 444 16.14 1.74 -20.37
CA TRP A 444 15.30 0.82 -19.60
C TRP A 444 14.52 1.50 -18.47
N SER A 445 14.93 2.71 -18.08
CA SER A 445 14.26 3.55 -17.08
C SER A 445 13.09 4.37 -17.63
N ALA A 446 12.90 4.44 -18.95
CA ALA A 446 11.75 5.12 -19.55
C ALA A 446 10.42 4.50 -19.07
N PRO A 447 9.40 5.32 -18.71
CA PRO A 447 9.32 6.77 -18.94
C PRO A 447 9.94 7.67 -17.86
N PHE A 448 10.55 7.10 -16.82
CA PHE A 448 11.09 7.84 -15.67
C PHE A 448 12.54 8.31 -15.87
N ASP A 449 12.93 8.50 -17.12
CA ASP A 449 14.24 8.99 -17.55
C ASP A 449 14.24 10.47 -17.97
N GLN A 450 13.10 11.16 -17.78
CA GLN A 450 12.89 12.57 -18.11
C GLN A 450 12.95 13.47 -16.86
N GLN A 451 12.84 14.79 -17.06
CA GLN A 451 12.71 15.77 -15.99
C GLN A 451 11.29 15.74 -15.40
N PHE A 452 11.18 15.69 -14.08
CA PHE A 452 9.91 15.74 -13.37
C PHE A 452 9.85 16.97 -12.46
N TYR A 453 8.67 17.58 -12.34
CA TYR A 453 8.36 18.62 -11.37
C TYR A 453 7.57 18.05 -10.20
N LEU A 454 7.70 18.66 -9.03
CA LEU A 454 7.05 18.24 -7.80
C LEU A 454 5.68 18.89 -7.65
N ILE A 455 4.73 18.16 -7.06
CA ILE A 455 3.37 18.58 -6.75
C ILE A 455 3.05 18.19 -5.31
N ILE A 456 2.45 19.11 -4.57
CA ILE A 456 1.96 18.87 -3.20
C ILE A 456 0.54 19.39 -3.10
N ASN A 457 -0.39 18.54 -2.65
CA ASN A 457 -1.80 18.92 -2.53
C ASN A 457 -2.54 18.11 -1.46
N VAL A 458 -3.76 18.58 -1.16
CA VAL A 458 -4.79 17.78 -0.51
C VAL A 458 -6.01 17.76 -1.41
N ALA A 459 -6.22 16.64 -2.09
CA ALA A 459 -7.48 16.36 -2.78
C ALA A 459 -8.55 15.94 -1.77
N VAL A 460 -9.83 16.05 -2.14
CA VAL A 460 -10.95 15.62 -1.28
C VAL A 460 -12.00 14.87 -2.10
N GLY A 461 -12.36 13.68 -1.63
CA GLY A 461 -13.27 12.78 -2.35
C GLY A 461 -12.70 12.35 -3.70
N GLY A 462 -13.58 12.17 -4.69
CA GLY A 462 -13.19 11.78 -6.05
C GLY A 462 -13.88 10.51 -6.53
N THR A 463 -13.88 10.30 -7.85
CA THR A 463 -14.51 9.14 -8.51
C THR A 463 -13.48 8.20 -9.15
N SER A 464 -12.21 8.33 -8.79
CA SER A 464 -11.09 7.54 -9.34
C SER A 464 -10.99 6.11 -8.79
N GLY A 465 -11.82 5.73 -7.81
CA GLY A 465 -11.64 4.49 -7.05
C GLY A 465 -10.65 4.61 -5.89
N TRP A 466 -10.05 5.79 -5.67
CA TRP A 466 -9.14 6.00 -4.54
C TRP A 466 -9.83 5.72 -3.20
N PHE A 467 -11.07 6.17 -3.00
CA PHE A 467 -11.91 5.73 -1.88
C PHE A 467 -12.79 4.59 -2.36
N PRO A 468 -12.60 3.33 -1.93
CA PRO A 468 -13.38 2.20 -2.45
C PRO A 468 -14.87 2.35 -2.13
N ASP A 469 -15.73 2.00 -3.11
CA ASP A 469 -17.17 1.85 -2.88
C ASP A 469 -17.44 0.81 -1.78
N ASP A 470 -18.53 1.02 -1.04
CA ASP A 470 -19.00 0.15 0.05
C ASP A 470 -18.04 0.02 1.25
N VAL A 471 -17.11 0.97 1.44
CA VAL A 471 -16.16 1.01 2.56
C VAL A 471 -16.27 2.29 3.37
N GLY A 472 -16.41 2.16 4.70
CA GLY A 472 -16.34 3.28 5.66
C GLY A 472 -17.44 4.32 5.52
N ASP A 473 -18.68 3.88 5.31
CA ASP A 473 -19.86 4.75 5.16
C ASP A 473 -19.69 5.84 4.09
N LYS A 474 -18.92 5.55 3.03
CA LYS A 474 -18.72 6.43 1.88
C LYS A 474 -20.07 6.92 1.32
N PRO A 475 -20.32 8.24 1.28
CA PRO A 475 -21.64 8.77 0.92
C PRO A 475 -21.91 8.82 -0.60
N TRP A 476 -20.94 8.48 -1.44
CA TRP A 476 -21.09 8.46 -2.90
C TRP A 476 -20.61 7.14 -3.49
N HIS A 477 -21.06 6.86 -4.71
CA HIS A 477 -20.53 5.77 -5.54
C HIS A 477 -19.78 6.35 -6.73
N ASP A 478 -18.65 5.77 -7.11
CA ASP A 478 -17.78 6.32 -8.16
C ASP A 478 -18.46 6.34 -9.53
N GLY A 479 -19.31 5.36 -9.82
CA GLY A 479 -20.09 5.29 -11.06
C GLY A 479 -21.33 6.19 -11.11
N SER A 480 -21.63 6.93 -10.03
CA SER A 480 -22.82 7.79 -9.96
C SER A 480 -22.60 9.12 -10.68
N LEU A 481 -23.56 9.53 -11.51
CA LEU A 481 -23.58 10.87 -12.11
C LEU A 481 -23.80 11.98 -11.08
N THR A 482 -24.24 11.64 -9.87
CA THR A 482 -24.51 12.57 -8.77
C THR A 482 -23.51 12.44 -7.62
N ALA A 483 -22.35 11.80 -7.84
CA ALA A 483 -21.40 11.50 -6.78
C ALA A 483 -21.02 12.73 -5.92
N MET A 484 -20.70 13.86 -6.55
CA MET A 484 -20.37 15.11 -5.84
C MET A 484 -21.58 15.71 -5.09
N TYR A 485 -22.81 15.56 -5.63
CA TYR A 485 -24.03 15.98 -4.95
C TYR A 485 -24.28 15.15 -3.69
N ASP A 486 -24.12 13.84 -3.77
CA ASP A 486 -24.31 12.93 -2.65
C ASP A 486 -23.24 13.19 -1.56
N PHE A 487 -22.00 13.46 -1.97
CA PHE A 487 -20.94 13.94 -1.09
C PHE A 487 -21.29 15.26 -0.42
N ALA A 488 -21.73 16.27 -1.18
CA ALA A 488 -22.13 17.58 -0.64
C ALA A 488 -23.31 17.46 0.34
N LYS A 489 -24.30 16.62 0.04
CA LYS A 489 -25.45 16.36 0.91
C LYS A 489 -25.04 15.73 2.25
N ALA A 490 -23.95 14.97 2.27
CA ALA A 490 -23.42 14.34 3.47
C ALA A 490 -22.43 15.22 4.26
N GLN A 491 -22.31 16.52 3.92
CA GLN A 491 -21.32 17.44 4.52
C GLN A 491 -21.29 17.39 6.05
N ASP A 492 -22.45 17.48 6.71
CA ASP A 492 -22.52 17.48 8.18
C ASP A 492 -21.96 16.20 8.82
N THR A 493 -22.01 15.07 8.09
CA THR A 493 -21.48 13.79 8.57
C THR A 493 -19.97 13.74 8.45
N TRP A 494 -19.43 13.95 7.25
CA TRP A 494 -17.99 13.79 7.03
C TRP A 494 -17.17 14.96 7.57
N SER A 495 -17.69 16.20 7.52
CA SER A 495 -16.96 17.36 8.03
C SER A 495 -16.83 17.34 9.55
N ALA A 496 -17.75 16.67 10.26
CA ALA A 496 -17.66 16.45 11.70
C ALA A 496 -16.44 15.59 12.11
N THR A 497 -15.86 14.84 11.17
CA THR A 497 -14.63 14.06 11.40
C THR A 497 -13.37 14.91 11.27
N TRP A 498 -13.47 16.10 10.67
CA TRP A 498 -12.33 16.99 10.47
C TRP A 498 -12.02 17.74 11.77
N PRO A 499 -10.77 17.70 12.25
CA PRO A 499 -10.38 18.39 13.47
C PRO A 499 -10.61 19.91 13.38
N SER A 500 -11.06 20.52 14.48
CA SER A 500 -11.08 21.99 14.61
C SER A 500 -9.68 22.59 14.72
N SER A 501 -8.71 21.80 15.19
CA SER A 501 -7.30 22.16 15.23
C SER A 501 -6.72 22.22 13.81
N ALA A 502 -6.23 23.39 13.42
CA ALA A 502 -5.52 23.57 12.15
C ALA A 502 -4.33 22.60 12.03
N ASP A 503 -3.66 22.32 13.14
CA ASP A 503 -2.46 21.49 13.23
C ASP A 503 -2.69 20.01 12.93
N ASP A 504 -3.94 19.55 13.01
CA ASP A 504 -4.35 18.16 12.74
C ASP A 504 -5.19 18.03 11.46
N ARG A 505 -5.84 19.12 11.02
CA ARG A 505 -6.64 19.14 9.77
C ARG A 505 -5.80 19.46 8.53
N ALA A 506 -4.77 20.29 8.67
CA ALA A 506 -3.91 20.63 7.54
C ALA A 506 -2.91 19.52 7.23
N PHE A 507 -2.61 19.36 5.94
CA PHE A 507 -1.39 18.68 5.53
C PHE A 507 -0.22 19.64 5.73
N ARG A 508 0.69 19.29 6.63
CA ARG A 508 1.77 20.20 7.06
C ARG A 508 3.10 19.75 6.51
N ILE A 509 3.82 20.66 5.88
CA ILE A 509 5.13 20.39 5.30
C ILE A 509 6.17 21.23 6.05
N ASP A 510 7.14 20.55 6.66
CA ASP A 510 8.23 21.15 7.42
C ASP A 510 9.32 21.67 6.47
N TYR A 511 9.71 20.86 5.48
CA TYR A 511 10.64 21.25 4.43
C TYR A 511 10.47 20.40 3.17
N VAL A 512 10.99 20.91 2.05
CA VAL A 512 11.16 20.19 0.79
C VAL A 512 12.58 20.37 0.30
N LYS A 513 13.25 19.27 -0.03
CA LYS A 513 14.59 19.29 -0.62
C LYS A 513 14.63 18.44 -1.88
N MET A 514 15.26 18.97 -2.93
CA MET A 514 15.46 18.29 -4.20
C MET A 514 16.94 18.38 -4.56
N TRP A 515 17.53 17.25 -4.90
CA TRP A 515 18.88 17.15 -5.44
C TRP A 515 18.84 16.42 -6.76
N LYS A 516 19.62 16.90 -7.73
CA LYS A 516 19.86 16.17 -8.98
C LYS A 516 21.14 15.34 -8.87
N LEU A 517 21.18 14.21 -9.56
CA LEU A 517 22.40 13.44 -9.72
C LEU A 517 23.40 14.20 -10.62
N GLY A 518 24.65 14.30 -10.18
CA GLY A 518 25.75 14.95 -10.91
C GLY A 518 26.47 16.03 -10.10
N SER A 519 27.60 16.52 -10.62
CA SER A 519 28.41 17.54 -9.96
C SER A 519 27.73 18.91 -9.96
N CYS A 520 27.77 19.58 -8.81
CA CYS A 520 27.81 21.04 -8.75
C CYS A 520 29.21 21.53 -9.19
#